data_AF-A0A935FNS7-F1
#
_entry.id   AF-A0A935FNS7-F1
#
_cell.length_a   1.000
_cell.length_b   1.000
_cell.length_c   1.000
_cell.angle_alpha   90.00
_cell.angle_beta   90.00
_cell.angle_gamma   90.00
#
_symmetry.space_group_name_H-M   'P 1'
#
loop_
_entity.id
_entity.type
_entity.pdbx_description
1 polymer ?
#
loop_
_entity_poly.entity_id
_entity_poly.type
_entity_poly.pdbx_seq_one_letter_code
_entity_poly.pdbx_strand_id
1 'polypeptide(L)'
;MNSNISARLITYNSMGSETNITNDGFMNIKPSVAYFTAVNQNNEGAIVYQTNKNGNNDIFFARFNGVTWSTAVPIAADIADENDPSITPYEFSSMKNFIVAYEKNGDVYLKNYFNLNWQNDTNITLGESLYCSTPKISTANYGSHIVVAYLRNLNDTVTSIAYHYCQVNANGNLSVGTQRKSFRPALKAILDLQ
;
A
#
# COMPACT_ATOMS: atom_id res chain seq x y z
N MET A 1 11.77 3.50 20.39
CA MET A 1 12.82 3.35 19.37
C MET A 1 12.55 4.39 18.30
N ASN A 2 13.56 5.16 17.91
CA ASN A 2 13.41 6.17 16.86
C ASN A 2 13.93 5.55 15.56
N SER A 3 13.24 5.81 14.45
CA SER A 3 13.62 5.29 13.14
C SER A 3 13.26 6.30 12.06
N ASN A 4 14.10 6.40 11.04
CA ASN A 4 13.89 7.31 9.92
C ASN A 4 13.61 6.54 8.64
N ILE A 5 12.88 7.18 7.73
CA ILE A 5 12.71 6.70 6.36
C ILE A 5 13.68 7.46 5.46
N SER A 6 14.46 6.72 4.69
CA SER A 6 15.39 7.27 3.71
C SER A 6 15.21 6.58 2.37
N ALA A 7 15.47 7.32 1.29
CA ALA A 7 15.31 6.84 -0.08
C ALA A 7 16.59 7.06 -0.89
N ARG A 8 16.87 6.16 -1.82
CA ARG A 8 17.96 6.26 -2.79
C ARG A 8 17.44 5.87 -4.17
N LEU A 9 17.86 6.60 -5.20
CA LEU A 9 17.66 6.17 -6.57
C LEU A 9 18.69 5.10 -6.91
N ILE A 10 18.24 3.93 -7.35
CA ILE A 10 19.10 2.85 -7.81
C ILE A 10 18.85 2.67 -9.31
N THR A 11 19.93 2.70 -10.10
CA THR A 11 19.90 2.29 -11.50
C THR A 11 20.70 0.99 -11.65
N TYR A 12 20.63 0.37 -12.83
CA TYR A 12 21.31 -0.90 -13.10
C TYR A 12 22.80 -0.91 -12.69
N ASN A 13 23.50 0.22 -12.85
CA ASN A 13 24.94 0.34 -12.58
C ASN A 13 25.30 1.44 -11.57
N SER A 14 24.33 2.06 -10.89
CA SER A 14 24.64 3.14 -9.94
C SER A 14 23.70 3.20 -8.76
N MET A 15 24.24 3.64 -7.63
CA MET A 15 23.50 3.97 -6.43
C MET A 15 23.63 5.48 -6.19
N GLY A 16 22.50 6.18 -6.18
CA GLY A 16 22.43 7.59 -5.87
C GLY A 16 22.65 7.87 -4.38
N SER A 17 22.78 9.16 -4.06
CA SER A 17 22.86 9.65 -2.68
C SER A 17 21.59 9.35 -1.91
N GLU A 18 21.74 9.15 -0.60
CA GLU A 18 20.61 9.03 0.31
C GLU A 18 19.91 10.36 0.51
N THR A 19 18.59 10.31 0.49
CA THR A 19 17.74 11.40 0.94
C THR A 19 16.92 10.94 2.12
N ASN A 20 17.04 11.64 3.26
CA ASN A 20 16.17 11.40 4.40
C ASN A 20 14.80 12.00 4.11
N ILE A 21 13.76 11.15 4.18
CA ILE A 21 12.35 11.56 4.06
C ILE A 21 11.83 12.01 5.43
N THR A 22 12.30 11.38 6.51
CA THR A 22 12.03 11.79 7.88
C THR A 22 13.31 12.02 8.67
N ASN A 23 13.25 12.97 9.60
CA ASN A 23 14.28 13.22 10.61
C ASN A 23 13.63 13.92 11.81
N ASP A 24 12.59 13.29 12.35
CA ASP A 24 11.66 13.92 13.30
C ASP A 24 11.65 13.26 14.68
N GLY A 25 12.49 12.24 14.90
CA GLY A 25 12.65 11.59 16.20
C GLY A 25 11.52 10.64 16.58
N PHE A 26 10.60 10.35 15.66
CA PHE A 26 9.52 9.38 15.86
C PHE A 26 9.90 7.98 15.35
N MET A 27 9.05 7.00 15.65
CA MET A 27 9.17 5.67 15.08
C MET A 27 8.53 5.69 13.70
N ASN A 28 9.35 5.76 12.64
CA ASN A 28 8.89 5.62 11.27
C ASN A 28 9.24 4.21 10.75
N ILE A 29 8.24 3.36 10.49
CA ILE A 29 8.41 1.92 10.23
C ILE A 29 7.58 1.46 9.03
N LYS A 30 7.86 0.21 8.60
CA LYS A 30 7.17 -0.49 7.49
C LYS A 30 7.04 0.37 6.22
N PRO A 31 8.14 0.89 5.67
CA PRO A 31 8.08 1.63 4.42
C PRO A 31 7.64 0.71 3.27
N SER A 32 6.84 1.26 2.36
CA SER A 32 6.50 0.66 1.07
C SER A 32 6.71 1.70 -0.02
N VAL A 33 7.26 1.28 -1.16
CA VAL A 33 7.68 2.17 -2.26
C VAL A 33 7.02 1.75 -3.57
N ALA A 34 6.60 2.75 -4.35
CA ALA A 34 6.07 2.61 -5.70
C ALA A 34 6.79 3.57 -6.64
N TYR A 35 7.04 3.16 -7.87
CA TYR A 35 7.71 4.00 -8.87
C TYR A 35 7.28 3.63 -10.29
N PHE A 36 7.26 4.62 -11.18
CA PHE A 36 6.97 4.41 -12.60
C PHE A 36 8.26 4.07 -13.35
N THR A 37 8.28 2.92 -14.03
CA THR A 37 9.40 2.48 -14.88
C THR A 37 9.12 2.82 -16.34
N ALA A 38 9.35 4.06 -16.76
CA ALA A 38 9.26 4.39 -18.18
C ALA A 38 10.60 4.96 -18.68
N VAL A 39 11.19 4.25 -19.65
CA VAL A 39 12.28 4.75 -20.49
C VAL A 39 11.73 6.01 -21.18
N ASN A 40 12.24 7.19 -20.82
CA ASN A 40 11.85 8.53 -21.33
C ASN A 40 10.76 9.32 -20.55
N GLN A 41 10.47 8.99 -19.29
CA GLN A 41 9.66 9.88 -18.44
C GLN A 41 10.40 10.25 -17.15
N ASN A 42 10.01 11.38 -16.55
CA ASN A 42 10.44 11.75 -15.21
C ASN A 42 10.20 10.58 -14.26
N ASN A 43 11.26 10.14 -13.57
CA ASN A 43 11.20 9.09 -12.54
C ASN A 43 10.26 9.55 -11.43
N GLU A 44 9.00 9.18 -11.48
CA GLU A 44 8.04 9.50 -10.43
C GLU A 44 7.87 8.31 -9.52
N GLY A 45 7.71 8.59 -8.24
CA GLY A 45 7.51 7.55 -7.25
C GLY A 45 6.89 8.09 -5.99
N ALA A 46 6.62 7.20 -5.06
CA ALA A 46 6.07 7.52 -3.77
C ALA A 46 6.55 6.51 -2.73
N ILE A 47 6.63 6.99 -1.50
CA ILE A 47 6.82 6.15 -0.32
C ILE A 47 5.65 6.38 0.60
N VAL A 48 5.16 5.28 1.17
CA VAL A 48 4.29 5.29 2.34
C VAL A 48 5.00 4.62 3.49
N TYR A 49 4.69 5.03 4.71
CA TYR A 49 5.24 4.44 5.92
C TYR A 49 4.27 4.65 7.08
N GLN A 50 4.46 3.87 8.14
CA GLN A 50 3.77 4.05 9.39
C GLN A 50 4.58 4.95 10.32
N THR A 51 3.92 5.82 11.07
CA THR A 51 4.56 6.59 12.13
C THR A 51 3.69 6.68 13.38
N ASN A 52 4.33 6.70 14.56
CA ASN A 52 3.64 6.84 15.83
C ASN A 52 3.57 8.30 16.34
N LYS A 53 3.72 9.26 15.41
CA LYS A 53 3.89 10.69 15.74
C LYS A 53 2.76 11.28 16.57
N ASN A 54 1.54 10.75 16.41
CA ASN A 54 0.34 11.23 17.10
C ASN A 54 -0.11 10.31 18.25
N GLY A 55 0.70 9.31 18.63
CA GLY A 55 0.41 8.39 19.75
C GLY A 55 -0.23 7.06 19.34
N ASN A 56 -0.81 7.00 18.15
CA ASN A 56 -1.24 5.80 17.42
C ASN A 56 -0.42 5.66 16.12
N ASN A 57 -0.48 4.51 15.46
CA ASN A 57 0.15 4.32 14.16
C ASN A 57 -0.68 4.98 13.05
N ASP A 58 -0.11 5.99 12.40
CA ASP A 58 -0.70 6.68 11.24
C ASP A 58 0.05 6.31 9.97
N ILE A 59 -0.61 6.39 8.80
CA ILE A 59 0.04 6.24 7.49
C ILE A 59 0.40 7.60 6.90
N PHE A 60 1.67 7.79 6.59
CA PHE A 60 2.19 8.98 5.93
C PHE A 60 2.64 8.68 4.50
N PHE A 61 2.62 9.70 3.65
CA PHE A 61 2.98 9.62 2.24
C PHE A 61 3.90 10.75 1.83
N ALA A 62 4.92 10.43 1.02
CA ALA A 62 5.74 11.41 0.30
C ALA A 62 5.87 11.01 -1.18
N ARG A 63 5.77 11.99 -2.09
CA ARG A 63 5.89 11.79 -3.54
C ARG A 63 7.22 12.34 -4.06
N PHE A 64 7.86 11.58 -4.93
CA PHE A 64 8.99 12.03 -5.74
C PHE A 64 8.49 12.43 -7.13
N ASN A 65 8.79 13.66 -7.55
CA ASN A 65 8.33 14.24 -8.82
C ASN A 65 9.33 14.07 -9.99
N GLY A 66 10.40 13.29 -9.81
CA GLY A 66 11.53 13.22 -10.74
C GLY A 66 12.76 14.01 -10.31
N VAL A 67 12.59 14.98 -9.40
CA VAL A 67 13.67 15.88 -8.96
C VAL A 67 13.78 15.90 -7.44
N THR A 68 12.66 16.08 -6.74
CA THR A 68 12.61 16.24 -5.27
C THR A 68 11.48 15.44 -4.66
N TRP A 69 11.67 15.04 -3.40
CA TRP A 69 10.60 14.51 -2.55
C TRP A 69 9.73 15.66 -2.02
N SER A 70 8.42 15.44 -1.95
CA SER A 70 7.51 16.31 -1.21
C SER A 70 7.73 16.16 0.29
N THR A 71 7.26 17.14 1.06
CA THR A 71 7.01 16.95 2.50
C THR A 71 6.06 15.77 2.70
N ALA A 72 6.34 14.93 3.69
CA ALA A 72 5.44 13.84 4.03
C ALA A 72 4.16 14.39 4.68
N VAL A 73 3.01 13.86 4.28
CA VAL A 73 1.69 14.24 4.80
C VAL A 73 0.96 13.01 5.34
N PRO A 74 0.15 13.14 6.41
CA PRO A 74 -0.72 12.06 6.85
C PRO A 74 -1.77 11.78 5.77
N ILE A 75 -2.00 10.50 5.50
CA ILE A 75 -3.04 10.05 4.57
C ILE A 75 -4.06 9.17 5.27
N ALA A 76 -3.70 8.50 6.35
CA ALA A 76 -4.64 7.90 7.31
C ALA A 76 -4.10 8.22 8.70
N ALA A 77 -4.96 8.82 9.53
CA ALA A 77 -4.62 9.28 10.86
C ALA A 77 -5.90 9.36 11.71
N ASP A 78 -6.59 8.24 11.83
CA ASP A 78 -7.77 8.10 12.68
C ASP A 78 -7.34 7.90 14.15
N ILE A 79 -8.28 7.71 15.07
CA ILE A 79 -7.96 7.34 16.46
C ILE A 79 -7.47 5.89 16.59
N ALA A 80 -7.78 5.05 15.61
CA ALA A 80 -7.35 3.67 15.55
C ALA A 80 -5.95 3.57 14.92
N ASP A 81 -5.25 2.48 15.19
CA ASP A 81 -4.00 2.19 14.49
C ASP A 81 -4.28 1.83 13.02
N GLU A 82 -3.55 2.46 12.11
CA GLU A 82 -3.45 2.06 10.72
C GLU A 82 -2.12 1.35 10.45
N ASN A 83 -2.22 0.11 9.96
CA ASN A 83 -1.08 -0.79 9.87
C ASN A 83 -0.77 -1.32 8.47
N ASP A 84 0.49 -1.74 8.33
CA ASP A 84 0.99 -2.53 7.19
C ASP A 84 0.69 -1.88 5.83
N PRO A 85 1.10 -0.62 5.61
CA PRO A 85 0.81 0.05 4.36
C PRO A 85 1.54 -0.63 3.19
N SER A 86 0.85 -0.73 2.07
CA SER A 86 1.39 -1.22 0.80
C SER A 86 0.94 -0.27 -0.30
N ILE A 87 1.86 0.14 -1.18
CA ILE A 87 1.58 1.07 -2.28
C ILE A 87 1.88 0.43 -3.63
N THR A 88 1.10 0.75 -4.65
CA THR A 88 1.41 0.42 -6.05
C THR A 88 1.11 1.63 -6.95
N PRO A 89 1.92 1.88 -7.99
CA PRO A 89 1.64 2.91 -8.97
C PRO A 89 0.64 2.38 -10.02
N TYR A 90 -0.18 3.26 -10.57
CA TYR A 90 -1.01 2.94 -11.72
C TYR A 90 -1.16 4.13 -12.65
N GLU A 91 -1.35 3.86 -13.94
CA GLU A 91 -1.61 4.90 -14.93
C GLU A 91 -3.08 4.87 -15.34
N PHE A 92 -3.69 6.04 -15.45
CA PHE A 92 -5.03 6.19 -16.01
C PHE A 92 -5.06 7.43 -16.90
N SER A 93 -5.40 7.27 -18.18
CA SER A 93 -5.37 8.36 -19.16
C SER A 93 -4.05 9.16 -19.13
N SER A 94 -2.92 8.44 -19.08
CA SER A 94 -1.56 8.99 -18.96
C SER A 94 -1.25 9.78 -17.68
N MET A 95 -2.18 9.85 -16.72
CA MET A 95 -1.92 10.39 -15.40
C MET A 95 -1.28 9.31 -14.51
N LYS A 96 -0.24 9.71 -13.80
CA LYS A 96 0.47 8.88 -12.81
C LYS A 96 -0.20 9.01 -11.46
N ASN A 97 -0.77 7.90 -11.00
CA ASN A 97 -1.54 7.83 -9.78
C ASN A 97 -0.95 6.76 -8.85
N PHE A 98 -1.35 6.79 -7.59
CA PHE A 98 -0.94 5.79 -6.60
C PHE A 98 -2.15 5.31 -5.85
N ILE A 99 -2.11 4.06 -5.41
CA ILE A 99 -3.08 3.56 -4.45
C ILE A 99 -2.37 2.90 -3.29
N VAL A 100 -2.90 3.13 -2.09
CA VAL A 100 -2.35 2.62 -0.84
C VAL A 100 -3.37 1.69 -0.23
N ALA A 101 -2.95 0.47 0.12
CA ALA A 101 -3.69 -0.42 0.98
C ALA A 101 -3.13 -0.36 2.40
N TYR A 102 -3.98 -0.44 3.42
CA TYR A 102 -3.58 -0.52 4.82
C TYR A 102 -4.66 -1.25 5.64
N GLU A 103 -4.27 -1.75 6.80
CA GLU A 103 -5.18 -2.34 7.79
C GLU A 103 -5.65 -1.27 8.76
N LYS A 104 -6.93 -1.29 9.14
CA LYS A 104 -7.49 -0.50 10.22
C LYS A 104 -8.62 -1.27 10.88
N ASN A 105 -8.55 -1.45 12.21
CA ASN A 105 -9.57 -2.14 13.00
C ASN A 105 -9.92 -3.56 12.50
N GLY A 106 -8.93 -4.28 11.97
CA GLY A 106 -9.12 -5.62 11.41
C GLY A 106 -9.81 -5.65 10.05
N ASP A 107 -9.90 -4.51 9.37
CA ASP A 107 -10.36 -4.39 7.99
C ASP A 107 -9.24 -3.87 7.08
N VAL A 108 -9.35 -4.16 5.78
CA VAL A 108 -8.44 -3.63 4.77
C VAL A 108 -9.11 -2.45 4.07
N TYR A 109 -8.38 -1.34 4.01
CA TYR A 109 -8.78 -0.12 3.34
C TYR A 109 -7.89 0.17 2.15
N LEU A 110 -8.46 0.86 1.17
CA LEU A 110 -7.74 1.48 0.07
C LEU A 110 -7.90 3.01 0.13
N LYS A 111 -6.80 3.74 -0.07
CA LYS A 111 -6.82 5.19 -0.30
C LYS A 111 -6.19 5.51 -1.65
N ASN A 112 -6.94 6.18 -2.50
CA ASN A 112 -6.53 6.45 -3.86
C ASN A 112 -5.98 7.88 -4.00
N TYR A 113 -4.79 8.02 -4.56
CA TYR A 113 -4.22 9.30 -4.99
C TYR A 113 -4.46 9.45 -6.49
N PHE A 114 -5.50 10.21 -6.83
CA PHE A 114 -5.95 10.38 -8.21
C PHE A 114 -5.88 11.85 -8.62
N ASN A 115 -5.21 12.11 -9.75
CA ASN A 115 -5.07 13.44 -10.32
C ASN A 115 -4.64 14.49 -9.27
N LEU A 116 -3.54 14.19 -8.59
CA LEU A 116 -2.93 15.01 -7.53
C LEU A 116 -3.75 15.17 -6.23
N ASN A 117 -4.86 14.45 -6.08
CA ASN A 117 -5.76 14.58 -4.93
C ASN A 117 -6.03 13.22 -4.28
N TRP A 118 -6.09 13.22 -2.95
CA TRP A 118 -6.54 12.05 -2.19
C TRP A 118 -8.05 11.91 -2.29
N GLN A 119 -8.48 10.70 -2.61
CA GLN A 119 -9.88 10.28 -2.53
C GLN A 119 -10.20 9.77 -1.13
N ASN A 120 -11.50 9.61 -0.85
CA ASN A 120 -11.97 9.00 0.39
C ASN A 120 -11.49 7.54 0.52
N ASP A 121 -11.35 7.09 1.76
CA ASP A 121 -11.02 5.70 2.05
C ASP A 121 -12.13 4.76 1.60
N THR A 122 -11.76 3.60 1.07
CA THR A 122 -12.67 2.53 0.66
C THR A 122 -12.36 1.28 1.49
N ASN A 123 -13.25 0.88 2.38
CA ASN A 123 -13.14 -0.41 3.08
C ASN A 123 -13.49 -1.55 2.12
N ILE A 124 -12.51 -2.36 1.74
CA ILE A 124 -12.70 -3.44 0.77
C ILE A 124 -13.12 -4.76 1.44
N THR A 125 -12.99 -4.87 2.75
CA THR A 125 -13.45 -6.03 3.55
C THR A 125 -14.71 -5.72 4.35
N LEU A 126 -15.41 -4.63 4.03
CA LEU A 126 -16.61 -4.21 4.75
C LEU A 126 -17.63 -5.36 4.84
N GLY A 127 -18.07 -5.64 6.06
CA GLY A 127 -19.03 -6.72 6.34
C GLY A 127 -18.42 -8.12 6.34
N GLU A 128 -17.10 -8.25 6.21
CA GLU A 128 -16.42 -9.50 6.53
C GLU A 128 -16.34 -9.64 8.06
N SER A 129 -16.79 -10.78 8.58
CA SER A 129 -16.85 -11.04 10.02
C SER A 129 -15.49 -11.42 10.64
N LEU A 130 -14.39 -11.30 9.89
CA LEU A 130 -13.10 -11.87 10.22
C LEU A 130 -12.02 -10.80 10.13
N TYR A 131 -11.01 -10.91 11.01
CA TYR A 131 -9.87 -10.01 11.01
C TYR A 131 -9.06 -10.16 9.72
N CYS A 132 -8.92 -9.08 8.98
CA CYS A 132 -8.19 -8.96 7.73
C CYS A 132 -6.96 -8.05 7.93
N SER A 133 -5.80 -8.48 7.48
CA SER A 133 -4.54 -7.78 7.78
C SER A 133 -3.45 -8.00 6.75
N THR A 134 -2.33 -7.28 6.91
CA THR A 134 -1.14 -7.40 6.06
C THR A 134 -1.47 -7.28 4.56
N PRO A 135 -2.16 -6.20 4.13
CA PRO A 135 -2.52 -6.08 2.72
C PRO A 135 -1.26 -5.94 1.84
N LYS A 136 -1.33 -6.56 0.67
CA LYS A 136 -0.36 -6.41 -0.42
C LYS A 136 -1.12 -6.07 -1.68
N ILE A 137 -0.67 -5.01 -2.34
CA ILE A 137 -1.36 -4.43 -3.48
C ILE A 137 -0.47 -4.46 -4.72
N SER A 138 -1.08 -4.77 -5.86
CA SER A 138 -0.45 -4.68 -7.17
C SER A 138 -1.47 -4.22 -8.19
N THR A 139 -1.01 -3.53 -9.23
CA THR A 139 -1.79 -3.37 -10.44
C THR A 139 -1.80 -4.65 -11.25
N ALA A 140 -2.92 -4.93 -11.91
CA ALA A 140 -3.06 -5.98 -12.90
C ALA A 140 -3.12 -5.34 -14.28
N ASN A 141 -2.17 -5.68 -15.16
CA ASN A 141 -2.11 -5.33 -16.59
C ASN A 141 -2.54 -3.89 -16.94
N TYR A 142 -1.58 -2.96 -17.02
CA TYR A 142 -1.73 -1.61 -17.61
C TYR A 142 -3.09 -0.93 -17.33
N GLY A 143 -3.26 -0.31 -16.17
CA GLY A 143 -4.40 0.58 -15.97
C GLY A 143 -4.95 0.63 -14.56
N SER A 144 -6.25 0.91 -14.48
CA SER A 144 -7.00 1.09 -13.24
C SER A 144 -7.42 -0.20 -12.53
N HIS A 145 -6.89 -1.36 -12.91
CA HIS A 145 -7.22 -2.65 -12.31
C HIS A 145 -6.23 -3.02 -11.22
N ILE A 146 -6.75 -3.35 -10.05
CA ILE A 146 -5.97 -3.44 -8.83
C ILE A 146 -6.33 -4.72 -8.11
N VAL A 147 -5.32 -5.48 -7.71
CA VAL A 147 -5.48 -6.68 -6.90
C VAL A 147 -4.92 -6.40 -5.52
N VAL A 148 -5.72 -6.67 -4.50
CA VAL A 148 -5.31 -6.57 -3.10
C VAL A 148 -5.41 -7.95 -2.48
N ALA A 149 -4.29 -8.53 -2.09
CA ALA A 149 -4.23 -9.75 -1.30
C ALA A 149 -4.03 -9.42 0.17
N TYR A 150 -4.60 -10.20 1.08
CA TYR A 150 -4.50 -9.98 2.53
C TYR A 150 -4.63 -11.29 3.30
N LEU A 151 -4.17 -11.28 4.54
CA LEU A 151 -4.38 -12.35 5.50
C LEU A 151 -5.76 -12.23 6.12
N ARG A 152 -6.48 -13.34 6.22
CA ARG A 152 -7.81 -13.43 6.83
C ARG A 152 -7.80 -14.50 7.91
N ASN A 153 -8.05 -14.10 9.15
CA ASN A 153 -8.09 -15.00 10.31
C ASN A 153 -9.45 -15.68 10.39
N LEU A 154 -9.50 -16.97 10.06
CA LEU A 154 -10.73 -17.77 10.14
C LEU A 154 -11.07 -18.12 11.60
N ASN A 155 -10.06 -18.20 12.45
CA ASN A 155 -10.09 -18.34 13.91
C ASN A 155 -8.67 -18.12 14.46
N ASP A 156 -8.47 -18.29 15.76
CA ASP A 156 -7.19 -18.07 16.48
C ASP A 156 -6.00 -18.89 15.96
N THR A 157 -6.25 -19.93 15.16
CA THR A 157 -5.22 -20.88 14.70
C THR A 157 -5.12 -21.02 13.19
N VAL A 158 -6.05 -20.41 12.44
CA VAL A 158 -6.13 -20.60 10.99
C VAL A 158 -6.23 -19.26 10.29
N THR A 159 -5.18 -18.96 9.52
CA THR A 159 -5.14 -17.84 8.59
C THR A 159 -5.21 -18.35 7.15
N SER A 160 -5.94 -17.65 6.30
CA SER A 160 -5.99 -17.89 4.86
C SER A 160 -5.55 -16.65 4.10
N ILE A 161 -5.11 -16.82 2.85
CA ILE A 161 -4.90 -15.69 1.94
C ILE A 161 -6.20 -15.49 1.17
N ALA A 162 -6.74 -14.29 1.23
CA ALA A 162 -7.85 -13.84 0.41
C ALA A 162 -7.39 -12.68 -0.49
N TYR A 163 -8.19 -12.37 -1.50
CA TYR A 163 -7.95 -11.20 -2.34
C TYR A 163 -9.24 -10.56 -2.80
N HIS A 164 -9.16 -9.28 -3.14
CA HIS A 164 -10.17 -8.50 -3.84
C HIS A 164 -9.59 -7.97 -5.15
N TYR A 165 -10.44 -7.91 -6.17
CA TYR A 165 -10.15 -7.21 -7.41
C TYR A 165 -10.93 -5.90 -7.42
N CYS A 166 -10.23 -4.79 -7.62
CA CYS A 166 -10.79 -3.45 -7.61
C CYS A 166 -10.53 -2.77 -8.96
N GLN A 167 -11.40 -1.84 -9.34
CA GLN A 167 -11.20 -1.00 -10.51
C GLN A 167 -11.37 0.47 -10.15
N VAL A 168 -10.47 1.32 -10.64
CA VAL A 168 -10.60 2.78 -10.57
C VAL A 168 -11.35 3.28 -11.81
N ASN A 169 -12.37 4.12 -11.61
CA ASN A 169 -13.09 4.77 -12.70
C ASN A 169 -12.43 6.10 -13.11
N ALA A 170 -13.01 6.78 -14.11
CA ALA A 170 -12.47 8.04 -14.63
C ALA A 170 -12.44 9.21 -13.62
N ASN A 171 -13.15 9.08 -12.50
CA ASN A 171 -13.18 10.08 -11.43
C ASN A 171 -12.28 9.71 -10.25
N GLY A 172 -11.53 8.62 -10.33
CA GLY A 172 -10.69 8.14 -9.22
C GLY A 172 -11.44 7.31 -8.18
N ASN A 173 -12.74 7.03 -8.36
CA ASN A 173 -13.51 6.22 -7.43
C ASN A 173 -13.22 4.73 -7.65
N LEU A 174 -13.19 3.98 -6.56
CA LEU A 174 -12.98 2.54 -6.56
C LEU A 174 -14.32 1.80 -6.66
N SER A 175 -14.39 0.81 -7.54
CA SER A 175 -15.36 -0.27 -7.49
C SER A 175 -14.68 -1.54 -6.97
N VAL A 176 -15.29 -2.20 -6.00
CA VAL A 176 -14.78 -3.44 -5.40
C VAL A 176 -15.56 -4.62 -5.99
N GLY A 177 -14.86 -5.48 -6.71
CA GLY A 177 -15.44 -6.68 -7.31
C GLY A 177 -15.62 -7.81 -6.30
N THR A 178 -16.59 -8.68 -6.55
CA THR A 178 -16.97 -9.80 -5.65
C THR A 178 -16.07 -11.04 -5.74
N GLN A 179 -15.01 -11.04 -6.56
CA GLN A 179 -14.21 -12.25 -6.76
C GLN A 179 -13.30 -12.55 -5.56
N ARG A 180 -13.82 -13.41 -4.67
CA ARG A 180 -13.11 -14.01 -3.55
C ARG A 180 -12.65 -15.41 -3.93
N LYS A 181 -11.34 -15.68 -3.93
CA LYS A 181 -10.85 -17.05 -3.78
C LYS A 181 -9.91 -17.09 -2.58
N SER A 182 -10.37 -17.73 -1.52
CA SER A 182 -9.50 -18.05 -0.39
C SER A 182 -8.65 -19.24 -0.77
N PHE A 183 -7.33 -19.04 -0.82
CA PHE A 183 -6.41 -20.17 -0.86
C PHE A 183 -6.27 -20.66 0.57
N ARG A 184 -6.84 -21.85 0.86
CA ARG A 184 -6.38 -22.60 2.03
C ARG A 184 -4.93 -22.97 1.75
N PRO A 185 -3.99 -22.82 2.69
CA PRO A 185 -2.70 -23.47 2.58
C PRO A 185 -2.94 -24.99 2.66
N ALA A 186 -3.21 -25.62 1.52
CA ALA A 186 -3.11 -27.06 1.40
C ALA A 186 -1.62 -27.41 1.26
N LEU A 187 -0.85 -27.23 2.34
CA LEU A 187 0.55 -27.65 2.39
C LEU A 187 0.92 -28.19 3.78
N LYS A 188 0.10 -29.11 4.29
CA LYS A 188 0.52 -30.05 5.35
C LYS A 188 0.44 -31.52 4.93
N ALA A 189 -0.04 -31.82 3.71
CA ALA A 189 -0.17 -33.18 3.20
C ALA A 189 0.80 -33.53 2.05
N ILE A 190 1.65 -32.59 1.62
CA ILE A 190 2.66 -32.82 0.55
C ILE A 190 4.09 -32.79 1.12
N LEU A 191 4.28 -32.46 2.40
CA LEU A 191 5.60 -32.44 3.07
C LEU A 191 5.84 -33.59 4.07
N ASP A 192 4.87 -34.49 4.27
CA ASP A 192 5.03 -35.70 5.10
C ASP A 192 5.11 -37.00 4.26
N LEU A 193 5.42 -36.89 2.97
CA LEU A 193 5.81 -38.02 2.12
C LEU A 193 7.01 -37.62 1.25
N GLN A 194 8.19 -37.55 1.87
CA GLN A 194 9.47 -38.09 1.39
C GLN A 194 10.54 -37.99 2.47
#